data_AF-A0A7Y0QSP7-F1
#
_entry.id   AF-A0A7Y0QSP7-F1
#
_cell.length_a   1.000
_cell.length_b   1.000
_cell.length_c   1.000
_cell.angle_alpha   90.00
_cell.angle_beta   90.00
_cell.angle_gamma   90.00
#
_symmetry.space_group_name_H-M   'P 1'
#
loop_
_entity.id
_entity.type
_entity.pdbx_description
1 polymer ?
#
loop_
_entity_poly.entity_id
_entity_poly.type
_entity_poly.pdbx_seq_one_letter_code
_entity_poly.pdbx_strand_id
1 'polypeptide(L)'
;MKRQVEYRWRLAELMAARGLHNTTDLIPLLAERGIVLSRPQVYRLVNQKPERVALQLISAICDIFSCGPEDLITVTAADVKARKT
;
A
#
# COMPACT_ATOMS: atom_id res chain seq x y z
N MET A 1 -2.80 17.02 -23.94
CA MET A 1 -1.92 17.31 -22.79
C MET A 1 -1.45 15.99 -22.19
N LYS A 2 -0.17 15.81 -21.91
CA LYS A 2 0.34 14.58 -21.25
C LYS A 2 0.23 14.77 -19.73
N ARG A 3 -0.45 13.85 -19.05
CA ARG A 3 -0.58 13.82 -17.59
C ARG A 3 0.49 12.88 -17.02
N GLN A 4 1.18 13.31 -15.97
CA GLN A 4 2.01 12.44 -15.14
C GLN A 4 1.17 12.03 -13.93
N VAL A 5 0.90 10.73 -13.83
CA VAL A 5 0.13 10.12 -12.74
C VAL A 5 1.10 9.35 -11.85
N GLU A 6 1.03 9.64 -10.55
CA GLU A 6 1.81 8.97 -9.51
C GLU A 6 0.88 8.52 -8.40
N TYR A 7 1.36 7.57 -7.60
CA TYR A 7 0.68 7.12 -6.40
C TYR A 7 1.68 6.95 -5.25
N ARG A 8 1.17 7.03 -4.03
CA ARG A 8 1.88 6.72 -2.80
C ARG A 8 1.21 5.54 -2.13
N TRP A 9 2.04 4.62 -1.65
CA TRP A 9 1.63 3.48 -0.84
C TRP A 9 1.83 3.82 0.63
N ARG A 10 0.78 3.71 1.45
CA ARG A 10 0.74 4.23 2.83
C ARG A 10 0.65 3.14 3.90
N LEU A 11 0.91 1.88 3.56
CA LEU A 11 0.76 0.77 4.51
C LEU A 11 1.62 0.93 5.76
N ALA A 12 2.87 1.40 5.63
CA ALA A 12 3.74 1.64 6.78
C ALA A 12 3.16 2.70 7.75
N GLU A 13 2.51 3.74 7.22
CA GLU A 13 1.85 4.77 8.02
C GLU A 13 0.64 4.20 8.78
N LEU A 14 -0.17 3.39 8.10
CA LEU A 14 -1.34 2.73 8.68
C LEU A 14 -0.92 1.72 9.77
N MET A 15 0.16 0.96 9.54
CA MET A 15 0.75 0.07 10.53
C MET A 15 1.17 0.83 11.79
N ALA A 16 1.95 1.91 11.62
CA ALA A 16 2.40 2.73 12.74
C ALA A 16 1.24 3.34 13.52
N ALA A 17 0.21 3.85 12.84
CA ALA A 17 -0.98 4.42 13.47
C ALA A 17 -1.76 3.39 14.32
N ARG A 18 -1.63 2.10 14.03
CA ARG A 18 -2.27 1.00 14.76
C ARG A 18 -1.32 0.27 15.71
N GLY A 19 -0.13 0.83 15.98
CA GLY A 19 0.85 0.27 16.91
C GLY A 19 1.59 -0.96 16.40
N LEU A 20 1.56 -1.24 15.09
CA LEU A 20 2.30 -2.33 14.47
C LEU A 20 3.68 -1.81 14.05
N HIS A 21 4.71 -2.20 14.80
CA HIS A 21 6.07 -1.67 14.63
C HIS A 21 6.98 -2.59 13.81
N ASN A 22 6.62 -3.87 13.64
CA ASN A 22 7.36 -4.80 12.81
C ASN A 22 6.50 -5.24 11.61
N THR A 23 7.13 -5.36 10.44
CA THR A 23 6.45 -5.90 9.25
C THR A 23 5.85 -7.29 9.50
N THR A 24 6.48 -8.09 10.36
CA THR A 24 6.00 -9.42 10.74
C THR A 24 4.69 -9.42 11.50
N ASP A 25 4.33 -8.31 12.15
CA ASP A 25 3.07 -8.18 12.90
C ASP A 25 1.86 -8.26 11.96
N LEU A 26 2.05 -7.94 10.67
CA LEU A 26 1.02 -8.01 9.64
C LEU A 26 0.73 -9.45 9.18
N ILE A 27 1.67 -10.39 9.34
CA ILE A 27 1.54 -11.77 8.86
C ILE A 27 0.32 -12.49 9.44
N PRO A 28 0.13 -12.57 10.78
CA PRO A 28 -1.04 -13.27 11.33
C PRO A 28 -2.35 -12.60 10.91
N LEU A 29 -2.39 -11.27 10.84
CA LEU A 29 -3.57 -10.51 10.44
C LEU A 29 -3.99 -10.80 8.99
N LEU A 30 -3.02 -10.94 8.08
CA LEU A 30 -3.29 -11.36 6.70
C LEU A 30 -3.74 -12.82 6.62
N ALA A 31 -3.14 -13.70 7.42
CA ALA A 31 -3.45 -15.12 7.43
C ALA A 31 -4.91 -15.39 7.88
N GLU A 32 -5.42 -14.63 8.87
CA GLU A 32 -6.84 -14.66 9.28
C GLU A 32 -7.82 -14.39 8.13
N ARG A 33 -7.36 -13.67 7.10
CA ARG A 33 -8.15 -13.31 5.90
C ARG A 33 -7.82 -14.19 4.69
N GLY A 34 -7.15 -15.33 4.93
CA GLY A 34 -6.77 -16.29 3.89
C GLY A 34 -5.59 -15.85 3.02
N ILE A 35 -4.84 -14.82 3.43
CA ILE A 35 -3.68 -14.33 2.68
C ILE A 35 -2.40 -14.77 3.36
N VAL A 36 -1.71 -15.73 2.73
CA VAL A 36 -0.42 -16.25 3.21
C VAL A 36 0.69 -15.64 2.36
N LEU A 37 1.52 -14.82 2.99
CA LEU A 37 2.72 -14.23 2.39
C LEU A 37 3.96 -14.64 3.20
N SER A 38 5.06 -14.91 2.52
CA SER A 38 6.37 -15.08 3.15
C SER A 38 6.87 -13.77 3.78
N ARG A 39 7.78 -13.86 4.76
CA ARG A 39 8.39 -12.68 5.39
C ARG A 39 8.99 -11.68 4.38
N PRO A 40 9.76 -12.11 3.35
CA PRO A 40 10.24 -11.18 2.32
C PRO A 40 9.11 -10.52 1.50
N GLN A 41 8.00 -11.23 1.24
CA GLN A 41 6.86 -10.64 0.55
C GLN A 41 6.19 -9.56 1.39
N VAL A 42 5.99 -9.82 2.69
CA VAL A 42 5.44 -8.81 3.61
C VAL A 42 6.39 -7.62 3.77
N TYR A 43 7.70 -7.86 3.89
CA TYR A 43 8.68 -6.79 3.94
C TYR A 43 8.61 -5.88 2.71
N ARG A 44 8.57 -6.45 1.49
CA ARG A 44 8.42 -5.65 0.26
C ARG A 44 7.08 -4.94 0.20
N LEU A 45 6.01 -5.59 0.62
CA LEU A 45 4.68 -5.00 0.67
C LEU A 45 4.64 -3.76 1.57
N VAL A 46 5.34 -3.76 2.70
CA VAL A 46 5.33 -2.63 3.64
C VAL A 46 6.33 -1.54 3.24
N ASN A 47 7.54 -1.92 2.85
CA ASN A 47 8.68 -1.00 2.72
C ASN A 47 8.98 -0.57 1.27
N GLN A 48 8.32 -1.14 0.27
CA GLN A 48 8.52 -0.78 -1.13
C GLN A 48 7.21 -0.27 -1.73
N LYS A 49 7.31 0.38 -2.90
CA LYS A 49 6.17 0.81 -3.70
C LYS A 49 5.78 -0.34 -4.65
N PRO A 50 4.70 -1.09 -4.38
CA PRO A 50 4.34 -2.24 -5.19
C PRO A 50 3.70 -1.80 -6.51
N GLU A 51 4.17 -2.33 -7.64
CA GLU A 51 3.58 -2.05 -8.96
C GLU A 51 2.26 -2.80 -9.18
N ARG A 52 2.11 -3.95 -8.52
CA ARG A 52 0.94 -4.83 -8.65
C ARG A 52 0.60 -5.41 -7.29
N VAL A 53 -0.68 -5.35 -6.95
CA VAL A 53 -1.27 -6.00 -5.78
C VAL A 53 -2.62 -6.59 -6.18
N ALA A 54 -2.99 -7.72 -5.57
CA ALA A 54 -4.32 -8.28 -5.77
C ALA A 54 -5.36 -7.41 -5.04
N LEU A 55 -6.55 -7.23 -5.63
CA LEU A 55 -7.65 -6.53 -4.97
C LEU A 55 -8.06 -7.22 -3.65
N GLN A 56 -7.91 -8.55 -3.56
CA GLN A 56 -8.12 -9.29 -2.33
C GLN A 56 -7.16 -8.85 -1.21
N LEU A 57 -5.89 -8.56 -1.55
CA LEU A 57 -4.91 -8.05 -0.60
C LEU A 57 -5.26 -6.63 -0.14
N ILE A 58 -5.68 -5.76 -1.05
CA ILE A 58 -6.16 -4.42 -0.70
C ILE A 58 -7.35 -4.53 0.26
N SER A 59 -8.33 -5.37 -0.08
CA SER A 59 -9.55 -5.56 0.74
C SER A 59 -9.22 -6.07 2.14
N ALA A 60 -8.28 -7.03 2.26
CA ALA A 60 -7.83 -7.53 3.55
C ALA A 60 -7.10 -6.46 4.38
N ILE A 61 -6.25 -5.64 3.76
CA ILE A 61 -5.59 -4.53 4.46
C ILE A 61 -6.62 -3.51 4.95
N CYS A 62 -7.57 -3.13 4.09
CA CYS A 62 -8.66 -2.22 4.45
C CYS A 62 -9.46 -2.75 5.65
N ASP A 63 -9.77 -4.05 5.68
CA ASP A 63 -10.43 -4.68 6.82
C ASP A 63 -9.56 -4.65 8.10
N ILE A 64 -8.27 -5.01 8.01
CA ILE A 64 -7.32 -5.00 9.14
C ILE A 64 -7.25 -3.62 9.82
N PHE A 65 -7.16 -2.56 9.01
CA PHE A 65 -6.99 -1.18 9.48
C PHE A 65 -8.31 -0.42 9.63
N SER A 66 -9.44 -1.03 9.28
CA SER A 66 -10.76 -0.40 9.28
C SER A 66 -10.78 0.90 8.46
N CYS A 67 -10.19 0.86 7.26
CA CYS A 67 -9.96 2.01 6.39
C CYS A 67 -10.39 1.76 4.94
N GLY A 68 -10.50 2.82 4.12
CA GLY A 68 -10.78 2.71 2.69
C GLY A 68 -9.51 2.53 1.84
N PRO A 69 -9.62 2.13 0.56
CA PRO A 69 -8.49 2.10 -0.37
C PRO A 69 -7.77 3.46 -0.52
N GLU A 70 -8.49 4.57 -0.36
CA GLU A 70 -7.98 5.94 -0.41
C GLU A 70 -7.02 6.27 0.75
N ASP A 71 -7.17 5.58 1.88
CA ASP A 71 -6.23 5.69 3.00
C ASP A 71 -4.93 4.95 2.69
N LEU A 72 -5.04 3.83 1.96
CA LEU A 72 -3.92 2.96 1.61
C LEU A 72 -3.12 3.47 0.39
N ILE A 73 -3.82 4.03 -0.61
CA ILE A 73 -3.26 4.52 -1.86
C ILE A 73 -3.77 5.93 -2.14
N THR A 74 -2.87 6.90 -2.15
CA THR A 74 -3.18 8.25 -2.64
C THR A 74 -2.63 8.43 -4.04
N VAL A 75 -3.40 9.06 -4.93
CA VAL A 75 -3.02 9.31 -6.33
C VAL A 75 -2.84 10.81 -6.56
N THR A 76 -1.76 11.19 -7.22
CA THR A 76 -1.49 12.56 -7.65
C THR A 76 -1.34 12.59 -9.17
N ALA A 77 -1.97 13.54 -9.84
CA ALA A 77 -1.86 13.69 -11.28
C ALA A 77 -1.61 15.16 -11.66
N ALA A 78 -0.47 15.41 -12.31
CA ALA A 78 -0.04 16.75 -12.73
C ALA A 78 0.17 16.82 -14.25
N ASP A 79 0.03 18.02 -14.81
CA ASP A 79 0.34 18.25 -16.23
C ASP A 79 1.85 18.27 -16.42
N VAL A 80 2.33 17.52 -17.41
CA VAL A 80 3.75 17.53 -17.78
C VAL A 80 4.05 18.88 -18.42
N LYS A 81 4.77 19.75 -17.72
CA LYS A 81 5.25 21.02 -18.29
C LYS A 81 6.14 20.69 -19.49
N ALA A 82 5.77 21.22 -20.67
CA ALA A 82 6.66 21.20 -21.82
C ALA A 82 7.95 21.94 -21.43
N ARG A 83 9.10 21.26 -21.50
CA ARG A 83 10.40 21.87 -21.26
C ARG A 83 10.57 22.94 -22.34
N LYS A 84 10.65 24.22 -21.95
CA LYS A 84 11.01 25.30 -22.88
C LYS A 84 12.45 25.05 -23.33
N THR A 85 12.61 24.82 -24.63
CA THR A 85 13.89 24.77 -25.32
C THR A 85 14.48 26.17 -25.46
#